data_AF-X1IBA2-F1
#
_entry.id   AF-X1IBA2-F1
#
_cell.length_a   1.000
_cell.length_b   1.000
_cell.length_c   1.000
_cell.angle_alpha   90.00
_cell.angle_beta   90.00
_cell.angle_gamma   90.00
#
_symmetry.space_group_name_H-M   'P 1'
#
loop_
_entity.id
_entity.type
_entity.pdbx_description
1 polymer ?
#
loop_
_entity_poly.entity_id
_entity_poly.type
_entity_poly.pdbx_seq_one_letter_code
_entity_poly.pdbx_strand_id
1 'polypeptide(L)'
;DQLNIFGVLFHLLYHPEEAFTILAYFAIFIIGTVVGDFFFNINSIKDQEERKKKIKRVFIRTNLIVGIIFFSFGIIYRIDRIDFILRQTISAMFYSIGFFLILLAILLYLEESEKIKPKKRYRFFFYYSFYSFTIYIAHDLLYIIFLEQLNAVTIWLAVTGTFILITLLLKVLHKKVGLKASLKAQLGILSLTIANKKEQRKSRK
;
A
#
# COMPACT_ATOMS: atom_id res chain seq x y z
N ASP A 1 21.08 7.03 -20.96
CA ASP A 1 19.87 7.86 -20.92
C ASP A 1 19.40 8.28 -22.30
N GLN A 2 18.23 7.79 -22.72
CA GLN A 2 17.55 8.36 -23.88
C GLN A 2 16.78 9.61 -23.45
N LEU A 3 17.10 10.77 -24.03
CA LEU A 3 16.38 12.04 -23.87
C LEU A 3 15.04 12.03 -24.64
N ASN A 4 14.24 10.98 -24.47
CA ASN A 4 12.87 10.93 -24.96
C ASN A 4 11.90 10.80 -23.78
N ILE A 5 10.62 11.11 -24.00
CA ILE A 5 9.59 11.05 -22.94
C ILE A 5 9.56 9.69 -22.24
N PHE A 6 9.81 8.60 -22.97
CA PHE A 6 9.86 7.25 -22.41
C PHE A 6 11.08 7.03 -21.52
N GLY A 7 12.25 7.56 -21.87
CA GLY A 7 13.47 7.51 -21.08
C GLY A 7 13.37 8.37 -19.81
N VAL A 8 12.73 9.54 -19.90
CA VAL A 8 12.44 10.39 -18.73
C VAL A 8 11.43 9.71 -17.81
N LEU A 9 10.35 9.13 -18.35
CA LEU A 9 9.38 8.36 -17.56
C LEU A 9 10.04 7.12 -16.95
N PHE A 10 10.85 6.39 -17.70
CA PHE A 10 11.55 5.22 -17.19
C PHE A 10 12.49 5.60 -16.03
N HIS A 11 13.27 6.68 -16.20
CA HIS A 11 14.15 7.18 -15.15
C HIS A 11 13.35 7.61 -13.90
N LEU A 12 12.26 8.36 -14.08
CA LEU A 12 11.45 8.82 -12.94
C LEU A 12 10.67 7.68 -12.24
N LEU A 13 10.33 6.62 -12.97
CA LEU A 13 9.56 5.50 -12.42
C LEU A 13 10.45 4.39 -11.82
N TYR A 14 11.70 4.26 -12.27
CA TYR A 14 12.55 3.11 -11.99
C TYR A 14 14.00 3.44 -11.55
N HIS A 15 14.39 4.71 -11.45
CA HIS A 15 15.75 5.12 -11.02
C HIS A 15 15.72 5.82 -9.64
N PRO A 16 16.69 5.56 -8.73
CA PRO A 16 17.78 4.58 -8.85
C PRO A 16 17.28 3.14 -8.87
N GLU A 17 17.94 2.31 -9.69
CA GLU A 17 17.65 0.88 -9.84
C GLU A 17 17.66 0.15 -8.49
N GLU A 18 18.42 0.69 -7.54
CA GLU A 18 18.53 0.28 -6.16
C GLU A 18 17.27 0.54 -5.32
N ALA A 19 16.46 1.54 -5.67
CA ALA A 19 15.22 1.89 -5.02
C ALA A 19 14.06 1.67 -6.00
N PHE A 20 13.65 0.41 -6.21
CA PHE A 20 12.45 0.06 -6.99
C PHE A 20 11.15 0.55 -6.31
N THR A 21 11.03 1.85 -6.13
CA THR A 21 10.04 2.53 -5.30
C THR A 21 8.65 2.22 -5.84
N ILE A 22 8.50 2.18 -7.17
CA ILE A 22 7.20 1.94 -7.83
C ILE A 22 6.83 0.48 -7.81
N LEU A 23 7.78 -0.44 -8.02
CA LEU A 23 7.47 -1.87 -8.06
C LEU A 23 6.97 -2.36 -6.68
N ALA A 24 7.63 -1.91 -5.61
CA ALA A 24 7.18 -2.18 -4.24
C ALA A 24 5.80 -1.55 -3.97
N TYR A 25 5.56 -0.31 -4.42
CA TYR A 25 4.25 0.34 -4.30
C TYR A 25 3.16 -0.40 -5.07
N PHE A 26 3.43 -0.87 -6.30
CA PHE A 26 2.50 -1.66 -7.10
C PHE A 26 2.17 -2.99 -6.43
N ALA A 27 3.15 -3.67 -5.85
CA ALA A 27 2.91 -4.91 -5.10
C ALA A 27 1.95 -4.65 -3.91
N ILE A 28 2.21 -3.61 -3.12
CA ILE A 28 1.33 -3.23 -2.00
C ILE A 28 -0.06 -2.80 -2.50
N PHE A 29 -0.12 -2.06 -3.61
CA PHE A 29 -1.37 -1.64 -4.23
C PHE A 29 -2.22 -2.83 -4.71
N ILE A 30 -1.60 -3.83 -5.36
CA ILE A 30 -2.26 -5.06 -5.79
C ILE A 30 -2.79 -5.82 -4.57
N ILE A 31 -1.96 -6.00 -3.54
CA ILE A 31 -2.39 -6.63 -2.28
C ILE A 31 -3.60 -5.87 -1.71
N GLY A 32 -3.52 -4.55 -1.57
CA GLY A 32 -4.60 -3.73 -1.06
C GLY A 32 -5.90 -3.83 -1.88
N THR A 33 -5.79 -3.97 -3.20
CA THR A 33 -6.94 -4.15 -4.10
C THR A 33 -7.59 -5.51 -3.90
N VAL A 34 -6.81 -6.59 -3.88
CA VAL A 34 -7.31 -7.96 -3.63
C VAL A 34 -7.98 -8.06 -2.25
N VAL A 35 -7.36 -7.45 -1.23
CA VAL A 35 -7.93 -7.38 0.12
C VAL A 35 -9.24 -6.58 0.11
N GLY A 36 -9.28 -5.43 -0.56
CA GLY A 36 -10.47 -4.60 -0.69
C GLY A 36 -11.65 -5.35 -1.33
N ASP A 37 -11.41 -6.00 -2.45
CA ASP A 37 -12.41 -6.80 -3.17
C ASP A 37 -12.91 -7.97 -2.32
N PHE A 38 -12.02 -8.62 -1.59
CA PHE A 38 -12.39 -9.68 -0.65
C PHE A 38 -13.35 -9.16 0.43
N PHE A 39 -13.03 -8.03 1.07
CA PHE A 39 -13.89 -7.44 2.09
C PHE A 39 -15.21 -6.92 1.52
N PHE A 40 -15.22 -6.39 0.31
CA PHE A 40 -16.45 -6.00 -0.39
C PHE A 40 -17.40 -7.20 -0.53
N ASN A 41 -16.89 -8.33 -1.01
CA ASN A 41 -17.66 -9.58 -1.19
C ASN A 41 -18.08 -10.23 0.13
N ILE A 42 -17.33 -10.02 1.21
CA ILE A 42 -17.68 -10.53 2.53
C ILE A 42 -18.74 -9.64 3.20
N ASN A 43 -18.66 -8.33 3.01
CA ASN A 43 -19.64 -7.40 3.59
C ASN A 43 -21.02 -7.50 2.94
N SER A 44 -21.15 -8.10 1.76
CA SER A 44 -22.44 -8.41 1.15
C SER A 44 -23.13 -9.64 1.75
N ILE A 45 -22.46 -10.43 2.61
CA ILE A 45 -23.04 -11.59 3.29
C ILE A 45 -23.92 -11.09 4.45
N LYS A 46 -25.22 -11.42 4.41
CA LYS A 46 -26.19 -11.00 5.44
C LYS A 46 -26.01 -11.76 6.75
N ASP A 47 -25.69 -13.06 6.68
CA ASP A 47 -25.45 -13.90 7.85
C ASP A 47 -24.09 -13.57 8.51
N GLN A 48 -24.15 -13.16 9.78
CA GLN A 48 -22.96 -12.80 10.56
C GLN A 48 -22.05 -14.00 10.85
N GLU A 49 -22.61 -15.20 11.06
CA GLU A 49 -21.82 -16.40 11.39
C GLU A 49 -21.09 -16.92 10.15
N GLU A 50 -21.76 -16.96 9.01
CA GLU A 50 -21.14 -17.27 7.72
C GLU A 50 -20.02 -16.27 7.40
N ARG A 51 -20.26 -14.98 7.63
CA ARG A 51 -19.26 -13.92 7.44
C ARG A 51 -18.01 -14.16 8.30
N LYS A 52 -18.19 -14.36 9.61
CA LYS A 52 -17.10 -14.61 10.56
C LYS A 52 -16.30 -15.85 10.17
N LYS A 53 -16.97 -16.92 9.76
CA LYS A 53 -16.32 -18.17 9.33
C LYS A 53 -15.48 -17.97 8.05
N LYS A 54 -16.00 -17.21 7.08
CA LYS A 54 -15.29 -16.91 5.82
C LYS A 54 -14.06 -16.04 6.07
N ILE A 55 -14.16 -15.01 6.92
CA ILE A 55 -12.99 -14.19 7.32
C ILE A 55 -11.94 -15.05 8.02
N LYS A 56 -12.32 -15.79 9.07
CA LYS A 56 -11.36 -16.60 9.86
C LYS A 56 -10.70 -17.72 9.05
N ARG A 57 -11.49 -18.49 8.30
CA ARG A 57 -11.01 -19.70 7.62
C ARG A 57 -10.36 -19.39 6.27
N VAL A 58 -10.91 -18.45 5.50
CA VAL A 58 -10.43 -18.20 4.13
C VAL A 58 -9.42 -17.07 4.13
N PHE A 59 -9.68 -15.96 4.82
CA PHE A 59 -8.79 -14.80 4.76
C PHE A 59 -7.63 -14.92 5.73
N ILE A 60 -7.92 -15.01 7.02
CA ILE A 60 -6.89 -14.97 8.08
C ILE A 60 -5.94 -16.15 7.92
N ARG A 61 -6.47 -17.37 7.74
CA ARG A 61 -5.64 -18.56 7.55
C ARG A 61 -4.77 -18.49 6.28
N THR A 62 -5.32 -18.06 5.15
CA THR A 62 -4.55 -17.96 3.89
C THR A 62 -3.44 -16.92 4.01
N ASN A 63 -3.74 -15.72 4.54
CA ASN A 63 -2.73 -14.69 4.75
C ASN A 63 -1.65 -15.12 5.75
N LEU A 64 -2.01 -15.85 6.81
CA LEU A 64 -1.02 -16.42 7.74
C LEU A 64 -0.12 -17.45 7.06
N ILE A 65 -0.68 -18.40 6.32
CA ILE A 65 0.11 -19.46 5.67
C ILE A 65 1.04 -18.84 4.62
N VAL A 66 0.50 -18.04 3.70
CA VAL A 66 1.30 -17.38 2.65
C VAL A 66 2.32 -16.43 3.29
N GLY A 67 1.90 -15.69 4.31
CA GLY A 67 2.77 -14.77 5.05
C GLY A 67 3.95 -15.48 5.70
N ILE A 68 3.73 -16.60 6.39
CA ILE A 68 4.78 -17.41 7.00
C ILE A 68 5.71 -17.98 5.94
N ILE A 69 5.19 -18.49 4.82
CA ILE A 69 6.02 -19.02 3.72
C ILE A 69 6.93 -17.92 3.18
N PHE A 70 6.39 -16.74 2.88
CA PHE A 70 7.17 -15.63 2.34
C PHE A 70 8.15 -15.04 3.35
N PHE A 71 7.75 -14.92 4.62
CA PHE A 71 8.61 -14.46 5.70
C PHE A 71 9.81 -15.39 5.89
N SER A 72 9.57 -16.70 6.00
CA SER A 72 10.61 -17.71 6.14
C SER A 72 11.50 -17.79 4.89
N PHE A 73 10.90 -17.74 3.70
CA PHE A 73 11.66 -17.71 2.45
C PHE A 73 12.57 -16.49 2.37
N GLY A 74 12.08 -15.30 2.77
CA GLY A 74 12.89 -14.09 2.84
C GLY A 74 14.12 -14.27 3.72
N ILE A 75 13.98 -14.87 4.91
CA ILE A 75 15.09 -15.09 5.85
C ILE A 75 16.08 -16.15 5.34
N ILE A 76 15.58 -17.27 4.82
CA ILE A 76 16.41 -18.42 4.42
C ILE A 76 17.14 -18.12 3.12
N TYR A 77 16.52 -17.39 2.20
CA TYR A 77 17.10 -17.06 0.91
C TYR A 77 18.32 -16.15 1.10
N ARG A 78 19.51 -16.70 0.84
CA ARG A 78 20.82 -16.03 1.03
C ARG A 78 21.07 -15.59 2.47
N ILE A 79 20.77 -16.47 3.42
CA ILE A 79 20.99 -16.24 4.86
C ILE A 79 22.44 -15.83 5.18
N ASP A 80 23.41 -16.34 4.43
CA ASP A 80 24.85 -16.05 4.61
C ASP A 80 25.23 -14.58 4.42
N ARG A 81 24.37 -13.79 3.75
CA ARG A 81 24.62 -12.35 3.50
C ARG A 81 23.71 -11.41 4.28
N ILE A 82 22.77 -11.95 5.07
CA ILE A 82 21.78 -11.15 5.83
C ILE A 82 21.03 -10.19 4.88
N ASP A 83 20.77 -10.65 3.65
CA ASP A 83 20.20 -9.84 2.57
C ASP A 83 18.78 -9.32 2.92
N PHE A 84 18.05 -10.01 3.80
CA PHE A 84 16.68 -9.65 4.19
C PHE A 84 16.56 -8.31 4.93
N ILE A 85 17.67 -7.81 5.49
CA ILE A 85 17.73 -6.49 6.15
C ILE A 85 18.03 -5.39 5.13
N LEU A 86 18.75 -5.72 4.05
CA LEU A 86 19.12 -4.80 2.99
C LEU A 86 17.92 -4.55 2.07
N ARG A 87 17.36 -3.33 2.12
CA ARG A 87 16.07 -2.95 1.50
C ARG A 87 15.93 -3.22 0.00
N GLN A 88 17.04 -3.45 -0.70
CA GLN A 88 17.10 -3.54 -2.16
C GLN A 88 17.15 -4.99 -2.67
N THR A 89 17.03 -5.98 -1.78
CA THR A 89 17.13 -7.39 -2.17
C THR A 89 15.75 -8.03 -2.33
N ILE A 90 15.69 -9.05 -3.18
CA ILE A 90 14.50 -9.91 -3.34
C ILE A 90 14.13 -10.55 -1.99
N SER A 91 15.13 -10.93 -1.20
CA SER A 91 14.98 -11.47 0.16
C SER A 91 14.22 -10.49 1.07
N ALA A 92 14.62 -9.21 1.10
CA ALA A 92 13.96 -8.17 1.88
C ALA A 92 12.52 -7.90 1.42
N MET A 93 12.24 -8.01 0.11
CA MET A 93 10.90 -7.89 -0.43
C MET A 93 9.99 -9.03 0.06
N PHE A 94 10.41 -10.29 -0.07
CA PHE A 94 9.64 -11.45 0.41
C PHE A 94 9.44 -11.40 1.93
N TYR A 95 10.50 -11.05 2.67
CA TYR A 95 10.44 -10.82 4.12
C TYR A 95 9.36 -9.79 4.48
N SER A 96 9.39 -8.61 3.83
CA SER A 96 8.47 -7.51 4.11
C SER A 96 7.03 -7.86 3.77
N ILE A 97 6.78 -8.46 2.60
CA ILE A 97 5.43 -8.91 2.20
C ILE A 97 4.91 -9.95 3.20
N GLY A 98 5.74 -10.94 3.55
CA GLY A 98 5.40 -11.97 4.52
C GLY A 98 5.00 -11.38 5.87
N PHE A 99 5.82 -10.45 6.38
CA PHE A 99 5.54 -9.72 7.61
C PHE A 99 4.20 -8.95 7.55
N PHE A 100 3.93 -8.23 6.46
CA PHE A 100 2.68 -7.49 6.28
C PHE A 100 1.45 -8.41 6.27
N LEU A 101 1.52 -9.56 5.59
CA LEU A 101 0.41 -10.53 5.54
C LEU A 101 0.13 -11.14 6.92
N ILE A 102 1.18 -11.48 7.67
CA ILE A 102 1.06 -11.97 9.06
C ILE A 102 0.43 -10.89 9.94
N LEU A 103 0.93 -9.65 9.87
CA LEU A 103 0.42 -8.54 10.67
C LEU A 103 -1.05 -8.26 10.37
N LEU A 104 -1.44 -8.23 9.09
CA LEU A 104 -2.83 -8.06 8.65
C LEU A 104 -3.72 -9.17 9.21
N ALA A 105 -3.29 -10.43 9.13
CA ALA A 105 -4.03 -11.56 9.65
C ALA A 105 -4.22 -11.49 11.18
N ILE A 106 -3.19 -11.08 11.92
CA ILE A 106 -3.27 -10.87 13.38
C ILE A 106 -4.26 -9.76 13.72
N LEU A 107 -4.17 -8.60 13.04
CA LEU A 107 -5.07 -7.47 13.29
C LEU A 107 -6.53 -7.84 13.05
N LEU A 108 -6.81 -8.54 11.95
CA LEU A 108 -8.17 -9.01 11.64
C LEU A 108 -8.66 -10.08 12.60
N TYR A 109 -7.77 -10.97 13.06
CA TYR A 109 -8.12 -11.92 14.09
C TYR A 109 -8.52 -11.24 15.40
N LEU A 110 -7.80 -10.18 15.79
CA LEU A 110 -8.13 -9.37 16.97
C LEU A 110 -9.47 -8.65 16.82
N GLU A 111 -9.72 -8.06 15.65
CA GLU A 111 -10.99 -7.38 15.34
C GLU A 111 -12.18 -8.35 15.39
N GLU A 112 -12.06 -9.51 14.72
CA GLU A 112 -13.14 -10.52 14.67
C GLU A 112 -13.30 -11.36 15.95
N SER A 113 -12.29 -11.34 16.83
CA SER A 113 -12.43 -11.94 18.16
C SER A 113 -13.21 -11.05 19.12
N GLU A 114 -13.62 -9.84 18.70
CA GLU A 114 -14.32 -8.82 19.48
C GLU A 114 -13.61 -8.41 20.80
N LYS A 115 -12.40 -8.92 21.05
CA LYS A 115 -11.58 -8.61 22.24
C LYS A 115 -11.18 -7.15 22.28
N ILE A 116 -11.03 -6.54 21.10
CA ILE A 116 -10.77 -5.12 20.93
C ILE A 116 -11.81 -4.67 19.90
N LYS A 117 -12.77 -3.84 20.32
CA LYS A 117 -13.70 -3.15 19.41
C LYS A 117 -13.10 -1.78 19.10
N PRO A 118 -12.21 -1.66 18.11
CA PRO A 118 -11.72 -0.34 17.76
C PRO A 118 -12.93 0.52 17.37
N LYS A 119 -13.09 1.67 18.01
CA LYS A 119 -14.11 2.65 17.61
C LYS A 119 -13.85 2.96 16.13
N LYS A 120 -14.78 2.56 15.24
CA LYS A 120 -14.72 2.64 13.75
C LYS A 120 -14.40 4.03 13.15
N ARG A 121 -14.10 5.05 13.95
CA ARG A 121 -13.67 6.36 13.49
C ARG A 121 -12.18 6.36 13.09
N TYR A 122 -11.80 5.52 12.15
CA TYR A 122 -10.47 5.56 11.51
C TYR A 122 -10.31 6.71 10.51
N ARG A 123 -10.85 7.90 10.84
CA ARG A 123 -10.70 9.12 10.01
C ARG A 123 -9.24 9.50 9.80
N PHE A 124 -8.33 9.07 10.69
CA PHE A 124 -6.90 9.29 10.52
C PHE A 124 -6.33 8.53 9.31
N PHE A 125 -6.46 7.20 9.29
CA PHE A 125 -5.96 6.36 8.19
C PHE A 125 -6.70 6.58 6.87
N PHE A 126 -7.93 7.09 6.93
CA PHE A 126 -8.69 7.45 5.73
C PHE A 126 -7.89 8.36 4.80
N TYR A 127 -7.29 9.44 5.31
CA TYR A 127 -6.54 10.39 4.46
C TYR A 127 -5.31 9.74 3.83
N TYR A 128 -4.57 8.93 4.61
CA TYR A 128 -3.39 8.21 4.11
C TYR A 128 -3.75 7.18 3.04
N SER A 129 -4.84 6.44 3.20
CA SER A 129 -5.30 5.46 2.21
C SER A 129 -5.85 6.13 0.94
N PHE A 130 -6.56 7.26 1.10
CA PHE A 130 -7.15 8.00 0.00
C PHE A 130 -6.10 8.70 -0.86
N TYR A 131 -5.04 9.24 -0.25
CA TYR A 131 -3.95 9.95 -0.94
C TYR A 131 -2.68 9.11 -1.09
N SER A 132 -2.71 7.79 -0.86
CA SER A 132 -1.51 6.95 -0.78
C SER A 132 -0.56 7.11 -1.98
N PHE A 133 -1.11 7.14 -3.20
CA PHE A 133 -0.29 7.31 -4.41
C PHE A 133 0.24 8.73 -4.56
N THR A 134 -0.56 9.73 -4.20
CA THR A 134 -0.13 11.14 -4.19
C THR A 134 1.00 11.35 -3.19
N ILE A 135 0.88 10.80 -1.97
CA ILE A 135 1.91 10.89 -0.92
C ILE A 135 3.17 10.18 -1.37
N TYR A 136 3.04 9.02 -2.01
CA TYR A 136 4.16 8.26 -2.54
C TYR A 136 4.98 9.08 -3.56
N ILE A 137 4.32 9.68 -4.57
CA ILE A 137 4.99 10.53 -5.57
C ILE A 137 5.59 11.78 -4.91
N ALA A 138 4.83 12.41 -4.00
CA ALA A 138 5.31 13.59 -3.29
C ALA A 138 6.53 13.26 -2.42
N HIS A 139 6.56 12.10 -1.76
CA HIS A 139 7.69 11.67 -0.94
C HIS A 139 8.96 11.55 -1.78
N ASP A 140 8.86 10.95 -2.97
CA ASP A 140 10.00 10.78 -3.88
C ASP A 140 10.55 12.15 -4.34
N LEU A 141 9.67 13.09 -4.68
CA LEU A 141 10.05 14.46 -5.05
C LEU A 141 10.65 15.25 -3.88
N LEU A 142 10.12 15.07 -2.67
CA LEU A 142 10.53 15.81 -1.47
C LEU A 142 11.79 15.22 -0.82
N TYR A 143 12.23 14.02 -1.21
CA TYR A 143 13.44 13.38 -0.69
C TYR A 143 14.67 14.29 -0.75
N ILE A 144 14.79 15.08 -1.83
CA ILE A 144 15.90 16.01 -2.07
C ILE A 144 16.04 17.06 -0.96
N ILE A 145 14.94 17.45 -0.30
CA ILE A 145 14.94 18.52 0.71
C ILE A 145 15.83 18.17 1.91
N PHE A 146 15.93 16.89 2.26
CA PHE A 146 16.67 16.41 3.44
C PHE A 146 17.85 15.50 3.09
N LEU A 147 18.27 15.50 1.82
CA LEU A 147 19.38 14.66 1.36
C LEU A 147 20.65 14.96 2.14
N GLU A 148 21.21 13.93 2.81
CA GLU A 148 22.45 13.98 3.59
C GLU A 148 22.49 14.97 4.79
N GLN A 149 21.39 15.67 5.08
CA GLN A 149 21.34 16.66 6.16
C GLN A 149 21.02 16.07 7.54
N LEU A 150 20.44 14.87 7.59
CA LEU A 150 19.92 14.27 8.81
C LEU A 150 20.83 13.14 9.31
N ASN A 151 21.20 13.20 10.59
CA ASN A 151 21.86 12.10 11.29
C ASN A 151 20.84 11.11 11.90
N ALA A 152 21.32 9.97 12.39
CA ALA A 152 20.48 8.88 12.92
C ALA A 152 19.56 9.26 14.09
N VAL A 153 19.84 10.35 14.82
CA VAL A 153 19.00 10.82 15.92
C VAL A 153 17.98 11.84 15.41
N THR A 154 18.44 12.83 14.64
CA THR A 154 17.60 13.90 14.08
C THR A 154 16.58 13.40 13.06
N ILE A 155 16.85 12.28 12.39
CA ILE A 155 15.92 11.68 11.42
C ILE A 155 14.58 11.33 12.06
N TRP A 156 14.56 10.87 13.31
CA TRP A 156 13.31 10.51 13.99
C TRP A 156 12.43 11.74 14.25
N LEU A 157 13.04 12.85 14.67
CA LEU A 157 12.34 14.13 14.84
C LEU A 157 11.81 14.66 13.51
N ALA A 158 12.62 14.62 12.46
CA ALA A 158 12.21 15.05 11.12
C ALA A 158 11.06 14.20 10.57
N VAL A 159 11.13 12.87 10.74
CA VAL A 159 10.07 11.94 10.35
C VAL A 159 8.77 12.24 11.11
N THR A 160 8.82 12.35 12.44
CA THR A 160 7.63 12.66 13.24
C THR A 160 7.01 14.01 12.85
N GLY A 161 7.83 15.05 12.70
CA GLY A 161 7.36 16.36 12.25
C GLY A 161 6.72 16.32 10.86
N THR A 162 7.35 15.59 9.93
CA THR A 162 6.84 15.39 8.57
C THR A 162 5.49 14.67 8.57
N PHE A 163 5.33 13.61 9.38
CA PHE A 163 4.04 12.91 9.51
C PHE A 163 2.93 13.83 10.05
N ILE A 164 3.23 14.69 11.03
CA ILE A 164 2.26 15.66 11.56
C ILE A 164 1.88 16.67 10.48
N LEU A 165 2.86 17.26 9.80
CA LEU A 165 2.64 18.24 8.74
C LEU A 165 1.85 17.66 7.56
N ILE A 166 2.23 16.47 7.08
CA ILE A 166 1.52 15.77 6.01
C ILE A 166 0.08 15.49 6.45
N THR A 167 -0.17 15.01 7.67
CA THR A 167 -1.53 14.76 8.16
C THR A 167 -2.40 16.03 8.08
N LEU A 168 -1.87 17.17 8.55
CA LEU A 168 -2.58 18.45 8.53
C LEU A 168 -2.83 18.90 7.08
N LEU A 169 -1.82 18.80 6.23
CA LEU A 169 -1.89 19.15 4.82
C LEU A 169 -2.94 18.31 4.08
N LEU A 170 -2.97 17.00 4.30
CA LEU A 170 -3.96 16.10 3.70
C LEU A 170 -5.38 16.42 4.17
N LYS A 171 -5.59 16.77 5.44
CA LYS A 171 -6.91 17.22 5.94
C LYS A 171 -7.38 18.49 5.20
N VAL A 172 -6.48 19.45 5.02
CA VAL A 172 -6.79 20.71 4.32
C VAL A 172 -7.06 20.45 2.83
N LEU A 173 -6.20 19.66 2.16
CA LEU A 173 -6.38 19.25 0.78
C LEU A 173 -7.71 18.53 0.57
N HIS A 174 -8.06 17.61 1.47
CA HIS A 174 -9.33 16.89 1.38
C HIS A 174 -10.54 17.81 1.51
N LYS A 175 -10.49 18.78 2.44
CA LYS A 175 -11.58 19.75 2.63
C LYS A 175 -11.72 20.71 1.44
N LYS A 176 -10.62 21.12 0.81
CA LYS A 176 -10.63 22.14 -0.25
C LYS A 176 -10.74 21.57 -1.66
N VAL A 177 -10.01 20.50 -1.95
CA VAL A 177 -9.82 19.95 -3.30
C VAL A 177 -10.39 18.54 -3.43
N GLY A 178 -10.44 17.80 -2.32
CA GLY A 178 -11.09 16.49 -2.24
C GLY A 178 -10.52 15.50 -3.24
N LEU A 179 -11.40 14.94 -4.06
CA LEU A 179 -11.13 13.85 -5.00
C LEU A 179 -10.15 14.24 -6.11
N LYS A 180 -10.14 15.52 -6.52
CA LYS A 180 -9.25 16.04 -7.56
C LYS A 180 -7.77 15.99 -7.16
N ALA A 181 -7.44 15.97 -5.87
CA ALA A 181 -6.04 15.90 -5.41
C ALA A 181 -5.51 14.46 -5.26
N SER A 182 -6.38 13.45 -5.30
CA SER A 182 -5.96 12.05 -5.18
C SER A 182 -5.66 11.48 -6.55
N LEU A 183 -4.37 11.27 -6.85
CA LEU A 183 -3.94 10.60 -8.08
C LEU A 183 -4.54 9.20 -8.18
N LYS A 184 -4.62 8.48 -7.04
CA LYS A 184 -5.27 7.17 -6.96
C LYS A 184 -6.75 7.24 -7.38
N ALA A 185 -7.49 8.24 -6.90
CA ALA A 185 -8.89 8.40 -7.26
C ALA A 185 -9.07 8.79 -8.73
N GLN A 186 -8.22 9.68 -9.25
CA GLN A 186 -8.23 10.04 -10.66
C GLN A 186 -7.96 8.83 -11.57
N LEU A 187 -6.98 7.98 -11.23
CA LEU A 187 -6.71 6.75 -11.96
C LEU A 187 -7.91 5.80 -11.95
N GLY A 188 -8.62 5.70 -10.82
CA GLY A 188 -9.85 4.91 -10.73
C GLY A 188 -10.99 5.44 -11.62
N ILE A 189 -11.15 6.77 -11.72
CA ILE A 189 -12.13 7.37 -12.63
C ILE A 189 -11.75 7.12 -14.09
N LEU A 190 -10.46 7.27 -14.43
CA LEU A 190 -9.95 7.01 -15.77
C LEU A 190 -10.16 5.55 -16.18
N SER A 191 -9.85 4.60 -15.29
CA SER A 191 -10.04 3.17 -15.57
C SER A 191 -11.52 2.82 -15.78
N LEU A 192 -12.42 3.37 -14.95
CA LEU A 192 -13.86 3.20 -15.11
C LEU A 192 -14.36 3.79 -16.43
N THR A 193 -13.87 4.98 -16.80
CA THR A 193 -14.23 5.62 -18.07
C THR A 193 -13.81 4.77 -19.27
N ILE A 194 -12.60 4.19 -19.22
CA ILE A 194 -12.11 3.28 -20.26
C ILE A 194 -12.94 2.01 -20.33
N ALA A 195 -13.26 1.41 -19.18
CA ALA A 195 -14.08 0.20 -19.08
C ALA A 195 -15.47 0.42 -19.68
N ASN A 196 -16.17 1.48 -19.28
CA ASN A 196 -17.49 1.84 -19.79
C ASN A 196 -17.47 2.10 -21.30
N LYS A 197 -16.43 2.77 -21.81
CA LYS A 197 -16.28 3.01 -23.25
C LYS A 197 -16.07 1.71 -24.03
N LYS A 198 -15.39 0.72 -23.44
CA LYS A 198 -15.21 -0.61 -24.03
C LYS A 198 -16.52 -1.41 -24.04
N GLU A 199 -17.29 -1.33 -22.98
CA GLU A 199 -18.59 -2.00 -22.85
C GLU A 199 -19.62 -1.43 -23.83
N GLN A 200 -19.73 -0.10 -23.94
CA GLN A 200 -20.58 0.56 -24.93
C GLN A 200 -20.24 0.21 -26.38
N ARG A 201 -18.96 -0.04 -26.68
CA ARG A 201 -18.52 -0.51 -28.01
C ARG A 201 -18.90 -1.96 -28.27
N LYS A 202 -18.98 -2.78 -27.21
CA LYS A 202 -19.39 -4.19 -27.30
C LYS A 202 -20.91 -4.33 -27.43
N SER A 203 -21.69 -3.45 -26.81
CA SER A 203 -23.15 -3.45 -26.90
C SER A 203 -23.71 -2.85 -28.20
N ARG A 204 -22.87 -2.16 -28.99
CA ARG A 204 -23.21 -1.58 -30.31
C ARG A 204 -22.85 -2.51 -31.48
N LYS A 205 -22.18 -3.63 -31.22
CA LYS A 205 -21.94 -4.71 -32.19
C LYS A 205 -22.95 -5.82 -31.94
#